data_AF-A0A1C6D7F4-F1
#
_entry.id   AF-A0A1C6D7F4-F1
#
_cell.length_a   1.000
_cell.length_b   1.000
_cell.length_c   1.000
_cell.angle_alpha   90.00
_cell.angle_beta   90.00
_cell.angle_gamma   90.00
#
_symmetry.space_group_name_H-M   'P 1'
#
loop_
_entity.id
_entity.type
_entity.pdbx_description
1 polymer ?
#
loop_
_entity_poly.entity_id
_entity_poly.type
_entity_poly.pdbx_seq_one_letter_code
_entity_poly.pdbx_strand_id
1 'polypeptide(L)' 'MGNMEADIRTHHIHIVKWNGTEWKNYIHFRDYLNANENVALQYEKLKEELESKYADDRVAYTKGKQNMINKISRK' A
#
# COMPACT_ATOMS: atom_id res chain seq x y z
N MET A 1 9.98 -2.40 25.63
CA MET A 1 8.65 -2.31 25.02
C MET A 1 8.44 -0.85 24.65
N GLY A 2 8.47 -0.52 23.36
CA GLY A 2 8.24 0.85 22.88
C GLY A 2 6.76 1.19 23.03
N ASN A 3 6.47 2.42 23.45
CA ASN A 3 5.12 2.90 23.69
C ASN A 3 4.30 2.89 22.37
N MET A 4 3.41 1.90 22.20
CA MET A 4 2.58 1.72 21.00
C MET A 4 1.66 2.92 20.73
N GLU A 5 1.31 3.72 21.74
CA GLU A 5 0.49 4.93 21.57
C GLU A 5 1.25 6.10 20.90
N ALA A 6 2.59 6.10 20.93
CA ALA A 6 3.40 7.20 20.41
C ALA A 6 3.73 7.11 18.91
N ASP A 7 3.47 5.97 18.23
CA ASP A 7 3.75 5.77 16.80
C ASP A 7 2.48 5.53 15.96
N ILE A 8 1.34 6.08 16.41
CA ILE A 8 0.10 6.08 15.62
C ILE A 8 0.22 7.15 14.53
N ARG A 9 0.63 6.73 13.33
CA ARG A 9 0.66 7.60 12.15
C ARG A 9 -0.69 7.63 11.45
N THR A 10 -1.45 8.70 11.70
CA THR A 10 -2.79 8.89 11.12
C THR A 10 -2.77 9.51 9.73
N HIS A 11 -1.74 10.30 9.41
CA HIS A 11 -1.65 11.02 8.13
C HIS A 11 -0.31 10.73 7.44
N HIS A 12 -0.37 10.59 6.11
CA HIS A 12 0.79 10.55 5.24
C HIS A 12 0.50 11.41 4.02
N ILE A 13 1.31 12.44 3.81
CA ILE A 13 1.13 13.39 2.71
C ILE A 13 2.19 13.13 1.65
N HIS A 14 1.76 12.85 0.42
CA HIS A 14 2.62 12.75 -0.75
C HIS A 14 2.59 14.07 -1.52
N ILE A 15 3.72 14.79 -1.57
CA ILE A 15 3.89 16.01 -2.38
C ILE A 15 4.73 15.65 -3.60
N VAL A 16 4.12 15.70 -4.79
CA VAL A 16 4.74 15.26 -6.05
C VAL A 16 4.44 16.23 -7.18
N LYS A 17 5.25 16.19 -8.24
CA LYS A 17 5.05 17.04 -9.42
C LYS A 17 3.72 16.69 -10.11
N TRP A 18 2.90 17.72 -10.36
CA TRP A 18 1.67 17.57 -11.14
C TRP A 18 1.96 16.90 -12.49
N ASN A 19 1.15 15.89 -12.83
CA ASN A 19 1.29 15.09 -14.05
C ASN A 19 2.65 14.36 -14.20
N GLY A 20 3.47 14.31 -13.14
CA GLY A 20 4.69 13.53 -13.09
C GLY A 20 4.43 12.04 -12.90
N THR A 21 5.48 11.23 -13.00
CA THR A 21 5.40 9.76 -12.90
C THR A 21 4.73 9.29 -11.61
N GLU A 22 5.14 9.82 -10.46
CA GLU A 22 4.58 9.43 -9.16
C GLU A 22 3.10 9.81 -9.04
N TRP A 23 2.73 11.02 -9.48
CA TRP A 23 1.33 11.45 -9.52
C TRP A 23 0.49 10.49 -10.35
N LYS A 24 0.93 10.15 -11.57
CA LYS A 24 0.22 9.20 -12.45
C LYS A 24 0.12 7.83 -11.80
N ASN A 25 1.19 7.33 -11.19
CA ASN A 25 1.21 6.02 -10.54
C ASN A 25 0.22 5.95 -9.37
N TYR A 26 0.13 6.99 -8.53
CA TYR A 26 -0.82 7.02 -7.42
C TYR A 26 -2.27 7.03 -7.90
N ILE A 27 -2.58 7.87 -8.88
CA ILE A 27 -3.94 7.95 -9.44
C ILE A 27 -4.30 6.64 -10.14
N HIS A 28 -3.40 6.09 -10.96
CA HIS A 28 -3.60 4.83 -11.67
C HIS A 28 -3.83 3.65 -10.74
N PHE A 29 -2.99 3.50 -9.72
CA PHE A 29 -3.13 2.41 -8.75
C PHE A 29 -4.49 2.44 -8.04
N ARG A 30 -4.94 3.63 -7.61
CA ARG A 30 -6.26 3.83 -7.00
C ARG A 30 -7.38 3.47 -7.99
N ASP A 31 -7.35 4.05 -9.19
CA ASP A 31 -8.43 3.91 -10.15
C ASP A 31 -8.55 2.46 -10.66
N TYR A 32 -7.43 1.77 -10.84
CA TYR A 32 -7.41 0.36 -11.20
C TYR A 32 -8.07 -0.51 -10.13
N LEU A 33 -7.74 -0.31 -8.85
CA LEU A 33 -8.36 -1.07 -7.76
C LEU A 33 -9.86 -0.79 -7.65
N ASN A 34 -10.28 0.47 -7.80
CA ASN A 34 -11.71 0.84 -7.78
C ASN A 34 -12.50 0.22 -8.94
N ALA A 35 -11.88 0.02 -10.10
CA ALA A 35 -12.52 -0.58 -11.27
C ALA A 35 -12.47 -2.11 -11.29
N ASN A 36 -11.62 -2.75 -10.46
CA ASN A 36 -11.37 -4.19 -10.49
C ASN A 36 -11.50 -4.83 -9.10
N GLU A 37 -12.74 -5.06 -8.67
CA GLU A 37 -13.08 -5.58 -7.33
C GLU A 37 -12.31 -6.86 -6.97
N ASN A 38 -12.20 -7.83 -7.89
CA ASN A 38 -11.45 -9.07 -7.63
C ASN A 38 -9.97 -8.79 -7.30
N VAL A 39 -9.34 -7.82 -7.98
CA VAL A 39 -7.94 -7.46 -7.69
C VAL A 39 -7.84 -6.71 -6.35
N ALA A 40 -8.83 -5.89 -6.00
CA ALA A 40 -8.90 -5.26 -4.70
C ALA A 40 -9.01 -6.29 -3.56
N LEU A 41 -9.86 -7.31 -3.71
CA LEU A 41 -9.99 -8.42 -2.75
C LEU A 41 -8.69 -9.21 -2.61
N GLN A 42 -7.98 -9.48 -3.71
CA GLN A 42 -6.66 -10.12 -3.64
C GLN A 42 -5.64 -9.26 -2.89
N TYR A 43 -5.69 -7.93 -3.09
CA TYR A 43 -4.77 -7.01 -2.40
C TYR A 43 -5.10 -6.90 -0.91
N GLU A 44 -6.38 -6.90 -0.56
CA GLU A 44 -6.85 -6.98 0.82
C GLU A 44 -6.33 -8.23 1.53
N LYS A 45 -6.59 -9.42 0.97
CA LYS A 45 -6.13 -10.68 1.55
C LYS A 45 -4.61 -10.71 1.75
N LEU A 46 -3.84 -10.17 0.79
CA LEU A 46 -2.39 -10.04 0.96
C LEU A 46 -2.03 -9.15 2.16
N LYS A 47 -2.73 -8.02 2.36
CA LYS A 47 -2.48 -7.14 3.51
C LYS A 47 -2.76 -7.86 4.83
N GLU A 48 -3.87 -8.60 4.92
CA GLU A 48 -4.23 -9.37 6.12
C GLU A 48 -3.19 -10.47 6.43
N GLU A 49 -2.76 -11.22 5.41
CA GLU A 49 -1.72 -12.24 5.55
C GLU A 49 -0.37 -11.67 6.01
N LEU A 50 0.00 -10.48 5.51
CA LEU A 50 1.23 -9.80 5.90
C LEU A 50 1.14 -9.21 7.29
N GLU A 51 0.00 -8.66 7.68
CA GLU A 51 -0.24 -8.17 9.03
C GLU A 51 -0.13 -9.30 10.04
N SER A 52 -0.76 -10.45 9.76
CA SER A 52 -0.67 -11.64 10.61
C SER A 52 0.77 -12.13 10.82
N LYS A 53 1.65 -11.96 9.82
CA LYS A 53 3.05 -12.42 9.86
C LYS A 53 4.03 -11.38 10.39
N TYR A 54 3.76 -10.10 10.18
CA TYR A 54 4.71 -9.00 10.38
C TYR A 54 4.09 -7.82 11.14
N ALA A 55 3.18 -8.09 12.09
CA ALA A 55 2.48 -7.08 12.88
C ALA A 55 3.43 -6.04 13.51
N ASP A 56 4.56 -6.51 14.07
CA ASP A 56 5.58 -5.67 14.71
C ASP A 56 6.72 -5.26 13.75
N ASP A 57 6.72 -5.74 12.51
CA ASP A 57 7.75 -5.43 11.50
C ASP A 57 7.14 -4.71 10.29
N ARG A 58 7.02 -3.39 10.43
CA ARG A 58 6.51 -2.49 9.39
C ARG A 58 7.34 -2.55 8.10
N VAL A 59 8.64 -2.81 8.18
CA VAL A 59 9.53 -2.87 7.01
C VAL A 59 9.22 -4.13 6.21
N ALA A 60 9.14 -5.28 6.87
CA ALA A 60 8.75 -6.55 6.24
C ALA A 60 7.33 -6.48 5.66
N TYR A 61 6.37 -5.90 6.39
CA TYR A 61 5.02 -5.67 5.90
C TYR A 61 5.00 -4.81 4.62
N THR A 62 5.73 -3.70 4.60
CA THR A 62 5.79 -2.80 3.43
C THR A 62 6.45 -3.49 2.23
N LYS A 63 7.56 -4.21 2.46
CA LYS A 63 8.27 -4.96 1.43
C LYS A 63 7.41 -6.09 0.84
N GLY A 64 6.63 -6.77 1.67
CA GLY A 64 5.73 -7.85 1.24
C GLY A 64 4.69 -7.41 0.22
N LYS A 65 4.23 -6.16 0.30
CA LYS A 65 3.24 -5.60 -0.65
C LYS A 65 3.85 -5.22 -2.01
N GLN A 66 5.16 -5.00 -2.09
CA GLN A 66 5.80 -4.35 -3.24
C GLN A 66 5.56 -5.08 -4.56
N ASN A 67 5.59 -6.42 -4.55
CA ASN A 67 5.42 -7.21 -5.77
C ASN A 67 4.00 -7.03 -6.34
N MET A 68 2.98 -7.03 -5.48
CA MET A 68 1.59 -6.82 -5.92
C MET A 68 1.34 -5.38 -6.38
N ILE A 69 1.90 -4.39 -5.65
CA ILE A 69 1.84 -2.98 -6.06
C ILE A 69 2.44 -2.79 -7.46
N ASN A 70 3.60 -3.40 -7.72
CA ASN A 70 4.25 -3.34 -9.04
C ASN A 70 3.41 -4.01 -10.13
N LYS A 71 2.76 -5.15 -9.84
CA LYS A 71 1.89 -5.84 -10.80
C LYS A 71 0.67 -4.99 -11.16
N ILE A 72 -0.01 -4.41 -10.17
CA ILE A 72 -1.18 -3.54 -10.37
C ILE A 72 -0.77 -2.28 -11.16
N SER A 73 0.34 -1.65 -10.79
CA SER A 73 0.80 -0.41 -11.43
C SER A 73 1.24 -0.57 -12.90
N ARG A 74 1.36 -1.80 -13.39
CA ARG A 74 1.72 -2.13 -14.78
C ARG A 74 0.53 -2.58 -15.64
N LYS A 75 -0.65 -2.72 -15.04
CA LYS A 75 -1.89 -3.05 -15.76
C LYS A 75 -2.47 -1.81 -16.40
#